data_AF-A0A3B0U0N7-F1
#
_entry.id   AF-A0A3B0U0N7-F1
#
_cell.length_a   1.000
_cell.length_b   1.000
_cell.length_c   1.000
_cell.angle_alpha   90.00
_cell.angle_beta   90.00
_cell.angle_gamma   90.00
#
_symmetry.space_group_name_H-M   'P 1'
#
loop_
_entity.id
_entity.type
_entity.pdbx_description
1 polymer ?
#
loop_
_entity_poly.entity_id
_entity_poly.type
_entity_poly.pdbx_seq_one_letter_code
_entity_poly.pdbx_strand_id
1 'polypeptide(L)' 'MGASKKSILIVEDNSADCFLIEQSLKTVGIENLTFAQTGEKAVEIAKKNLFDMAVVD' A
#
# COMPACT_ATOMS: atom_id res chain seq x y z
N MET A 1 -17.32 10.92 -5.41
CA MET A 1 -15.94 11.15 -4.92
C MET A 1 -15.01 10.63 -6.00
N GLY A 2 -14.05 11.43 -6.46
CA GLY A 2 -13.13 11.03 -7.53
C GLY A 2 -12.03 10.12 -6.99
N ALA A 3 -11.62 9.12 -7.76
CA ALA A 3 -10.49 8.26 -7.41
C ALA A 3 -9.22 9.10 -7.24
N SER A 4 -8.52 8.89 -6.11
CA SER A 4 -7.24 9.51 -5.81
C SER A 4 -6.15 8.91 -6.70
N LYS A 5 -5.28 9.75 -7.26
CA LYS A 5 -4.10 9.31 -8.03
C LYS A 5 -2.92 8.88 -7.15
N LYS A 6 -3.09 8.90 -5.83
CA LYS A 6 -2.01 8.63 -4.86
C LYS A 6 -1.59 7.16 -4.93
N SER A 7 -0.29 6.91 -5.03
CA SER A 7 0.30 5.57 -4.92
C SER A 7 0.75 5.31 -3.49
N ILE A 8 0.27 4.22 -2.90
CA ILE A 8 0.61 3.84 -1.51
C ILE A 8 1.28 2.47 -1.49
N LEU A 9 2.39 2.37 -0.76
CA LEU A 9 3.06 1.11 -0.42
C LEU A 9 2.59 0.64 0.95
N ILE A 10 2.06 -0.57 1.05
CA ILE A 10 1.66 -1.22 2.31
C ILE A 10 2.69 -2.31 2.61
N VAL A 11 3.28 -2.28 3.79
CA VAL A 11 4.24 -3.27 4.28
C VAL A 11 3.62 -3.98 5.48
N GLU A 12 3.15 -5.20 5.25
CA GLU A 12 2.33 -5.98 6.19
C GLU A 12 2.45 -7.47 5.82
N ASP A 13 2.81 -8.32 6.78
CA ASP A 13 3.05 -9.75 6.56
C ASP A 13 1.78 -10.60 6.77
N ASN A 14 0.77 -10.05 7.45
CA ASN A 14 -0.52 -10.67 7.64
C ASN A 14 -1.50 -10.35 6.49
N SER A 15 -1.94 -11.39 5.79
CA SER A 15 -2.86 -11.26 4.65
C SER A 15 -4.27 -10.78 5.02
N ALA A 16 -4.74 -11.04 6.25
CA ALA A 16 -6.01 -10.52 6.73
C ALA A 16 -5.94 -9.01 6.96
N ASP A 17 -4.82 -8.53 7.53
CA ASP A 17 -4.61 -7.11 7.78
C ASP A 17 -4.39 -6.34 6.46
N CYS A 18 -3.66 -6.92 5.51
CA CYS A 18 -3.57 -6.41 4.13
C CYS A 18 -4.97 -6.20 3.51
N PHE A 19 -5.87 -7.18 3.64
CA PHE A 19 -7.23 -7.10 3.11
C PHE A 19 -8.03 -5.97 3.78
N LEU A 20 -7.96 -5.86 5.12
CA LEU A 20 -8.66 -4.81 5.86
C LEU A 20 -8.15 -3.41 5.48
N ILE A 21 -6.83 -3.25 5.32
CA ILE A 21 -6.20 -2.01 4.86
C ILE A 21 -6.68 -1.66 3.44
N GLU A 22 -6.68 -2.63 2.52
CA GLU A 22 -7.15 -2.43 1.15
C GLU A 22 -8.60 -1.93 1.11
N GLN A 23 -9.51 -2.62 1.83
CA GLN A 23 -10.92 -2.22 1.86
C GLN A 23 -11.10 -0.82 2.44
N SER A 24 -10.38 -0.51 3.52
CA SER A 24 -10.43 0.80 4.17
C SER A 24 -9.97 1.91 3.21
N LEU A 25 -8.85 1.74 2.52
CA LEU A 25 -8.31 2.73 1.58
C LEU A 25 -9.19 2.91 0.33
N LYS A 26 -9.79 1.82 -0.16
CA LYS A 26 -10.77 1.89 -1.26
C LYS A 26 -12.01 2.68 -0.88
N THR A 27 -12.49 2.58 0.37
CA THR A 27 -13.69 3.35 0.82
C THR A 27 -13.47 4.87 0.76
N VAL A 28 -12.22 5.33 0.88
CA VAL A 28 -11.85 6.75 0.76
C VAL A 28 -11.37 7.14 -0.65
N GLY A 29 -11.48 6.22 -1.61
CA GLY A 29 -11.16 6.44 -3.02
C GLY A 29 -9.68 6.27 -3.38
N ILE A 30 -8.88 5.59 -2.57
CA ILE A 30 -7.49 5.25 -2.89
C ILE A 30 -7.45 3.81 -3.42
N GLU A 31 -7.06 3.66 -4.68
CA GLU A 31 -7.08 2.36 -5.37
C GLU A 31 -5.68 1.87 -5.79
N ASN A 32 -4.70 2.78 -5.89
CA ASN A 32 -3.35 2.44 -6.34
C ASN A 32 -2.47 1.99 -5.16
N LEU A 33 -2.66 0.73 -4.77
CA LEU A 33 -1.98 0.10 -3.64
C LEU A 33 -0.95 -0.92 -4.14
N THR A 34 0.23 -0.92 -3.55
CA THR A 34 1.25 -1.96 -3.73
C THR A 34 1.55 -2.58 -2.38
N PHE A 35 1.62 -3.92 -2.30
CA PHE A 35 1.85 -4.64 -1.06
C PHE A 35 3.24 -5.28 -1.02
N ALA A 36 3.86 -5.28 0.15
CA ALA A 36 5.08 -5.99 0.46
C ALA A 36 4.92 -6.76 1.78
N GLN A 37 5.27 -8.04 1.81
CA GLN A 37 5.17 -8.86 3.03
C GLN A 37 6.41 -8.75 3.94
N THR A 38 7.46 -8.04 3.51
CA THR A 38 8.65 -7.81 4.33
C THR A 38 9.25 -6.45 4.03
N GLY A 39 10.03 -5.92 4.98
CA GLY A 39 10.76 -4.67 4.81
C GLY A 39 11.77 -4.71 3.66
N GLU A 40 12.48 -5.83 3.47
CA GLU A 40 13.41 -5.99 2.35
C GLU A 40 12.68 -5.87 1.02
N LYS A 41 11.51 -6.52 0.91
CA LYS A 41 10.71 -6.45 -0.30
C LYS A 41 10.19 -5.05 -0.56
N ALA A 42 9.76 -4.36 0.49
CA ALA A 42 9.33 -2.97 0.42
C ALA A 42 10.45 -2.07 -0.11
N VAL A 43 11.68 -2.22 0.39
CA VAL A 43 12.85 -1.48 -0.07
C VAL A 43 13.18 -1.78 -1.53
N GLU A 44 13.12 -3.03 -1.97
CA GLU A 44 13.31 -3.38 -3.39
C GLU A 44 12.29 -2.72 -4.30
N ILE A 45 11.02 -2.67 -3.88
CA ILE A 45 9.93 -2.05 -4.62
C ILE A 45 10.10 -0.52 -4.65
N ALA A 46 10.42 0.10 -3.51
CA ALA A 46 10.62 1.54 -3.38
C ALA A 46 11.85 2.06 -4.15
N LYS A 47 12.87 1.21 -4.39
CA LYS A 47 13.99 1.57 -5.28
C LYS A 47 13.59 1.73 -6.74
N LYS A 48 12.48 1.12 -7.17
CA LYS A 48 12.03 1.07 -8.58
C LYS A 48 10.81 1.94 -8.86
N ASN A 49 10.12 2.40 -7.81
CA ASN A 49 8.85 3.10 -7.91
C ASN A 49 8.80 4.28 -6.95
N LEU A 50 8.02 5.30 -7.27
CA LEU A 50 7.72 6.41 -6.36
C LEU A 50 6.36 6.21 -5.70
N PHE A 51 6.34 6.43 -4.39
CA PHE A 51 5.13 6.38 -3.57
C PHE A 51 4.90 7.71 -2.89
N ASP A 52 3.63 8.11 -2.76
CA ASP A 52 3.25 9.28 -1.99
C ASP A 52 3.28 9.01 -0.47
N MET A 53 3.09 7.74 -0.09
CA MET A 53 3.01 7.29 1.29
C MET A 53 3.41 5.82 1.40
N ALA A 54 4.01 5.45 2.53
CA ALA A 54 4.16 4.07 2.95
C ALA A 54 3.45 3.87 4.30
N VAL A 55 2.72 2.77 4.44
CA VAL A 55 2.14 2.29 5.71
C VAL A 55 2.93 1.03 6.08
N VAL A 56 3.48 0.99 7.29
CA VAL A 56 4.41 -0.05 7.74
C VAL A 56 4.00 -0.48 9.14
N ASP A 57 3.93 -1.80 9.35
CA ASP A 57 3.91 -2.46 10.67
C ASP A 57 5.25 -3.16 10.94
#